data_AF-A0A6A4PIB4-F1
#
_entry.id   AF-A0A6A4PIB4-F1
#
_cell.length_a   1.000
_cell.length_b   1.000
_cell.length_c   1.000
_cell.angle_alpha   90.00
_cell.angle_beta   90.00
_cell.angle_gamma   90.00
#
_symmetry.space_group_name_H-M   'P 1'
#
loop_
_entity.id
_entity.type
_entity.pdbx_description
1 polymer ?
#
loop_
_entity_poly.entity_id
_entity_poly.type
_entity_poly.pdbx_seq_one_letter_code
_entity_poly.pdbx_strand_id
1 'polypeptide(L)'
;MCLPDSDVGQIPTVMFGTINGVIGVIASLPNEQYVFLEKFQSNLRKVIKGVGGLNHEQWRSFKNEKKTVDARNFLDGDLIESFLDLNRSKMDDISKAMDVRE
;
A
#
# COMPACT_ATOMS: atom_id res chain seq x y z
N MET A 1 -1.65 12.16 26.57
CA MET A 1 -0.96 12.95 25.53
C MET A 1 -1.72 12.73 24.23
N CYS A 2 -2.40 13.76 23.74
CA CYS A 2 -3.01 13.72 22.40
C CYS A 2 -1.94 14.17 21.41
N LEU A 3 -1.67 13.35 20.40
CA LEU A 3 -0.76 13.70 19.32
C LEU A 3 -1.44 14.72 18.38
N PRO A 4 -0.70 15.65 17.79
CA PRO A 4 -1.21 16.79 17.03
C PRO A 4 -1.63 16.44 15.59
N ASP A 5 -2.39 15.35 15.39
CA ASP A 5 -2.94 14.92 14.09
C ASP A 5 -4.48 14.73 14.13
N SER A 6 -5.16 15.38 15.07
CA SER A 6 -6.59 15.16 15.34
C SER A 6 -7.56 15.63 14.24
N ASP A 7 -7.06 16.17 13.12
CA ASP A 7 -7.88 16.61 11.97
C ASP A 7 -8.08 15.52 10.91
N VAL A 8 -7.43 14.35 11.04
CA VAL A 8 -7.82 13.16 10.29
C VAL A 8 -8.91 12.46 11.09
N GLY A 9 -10.18 12.80 10.81
CA GLY A 9 -11.34 12.24 11.51
C GLY A 9 -11.18 10.74 11.77
N GLN A 10 -11.45 10.29 13.00
CA GLN A 10 -11.13 8.94 13.52
C GLN A 10 -11.22 7.86 12.44
N ILE A 11 -10.08 7.49 11.84
CA ILE A 11 -10.01 6.41 10.87
C ILE A 11 -10.24 5.10 11.63
N PRO A 12 -11.31 4.33 11.33
CA PRO A 12 -11.52 3.02 11.94
C PRO A 12 -10.29 2.13 11.71
N THR A 13 -9.63 1.76 12.81
CA THR A 13 -8.36 1.06 12.79
C THR A 13 -8.45 -0.21 13.61
N VAL A 14 -8.02 -1.33 13.05
CA VAL A 14 -8.00 -2.65 13.68
C VAL A 14 -6.57 -3.16 13.71
N MET A 15 -6.06 -3.47 14.90
CA MET A 15 -4.77 -4.15 15.05
C MET A 15 -4.98 -5.67 15.08
N PHE A 16 -4.06 -6.42 14.48
CA PHE A 16 -4.08 -7.88 14.49
C PHE A 16 -2.68 -8.45 14.72
N GLY A 17 -2.63 -9.65 15.30
CA GLY A 17 -1.42 -10.43 15.45
C GLY A 17 -1.49 -11.70 14.60
N THR A 18 -0.35 -12.13 14.07
CA THR A 18 -0.22 -13.39 13.32
C THR A 18 0.54 -14.45 14.12
N ILE A 19 0.39 -15.72 13.74
CA ILE A 19 1.11 -16.85 14.37
C ILE A 19 2.64 -16.75 14.27
N ASN A 20 3.15 -15.96 13.31
CA ASN A 20 4.58 -15.76 13.10
C ASN A 20 5.13 -14.55 13.89
N GLY A 21 4.32 -13.94 14.77
CA GLY A 21 4.74 -12.81 15.59
C GLY A 21 4.65 -11.44 14.90
N VAL A 22 4.14 -11.36 13.66
CA VAL A 22 3.87 -10.08 13.00
C VAL A 22 2.66 -9.41 13.65
N ILE A 23 2.81 -8.13 13.99
CA ILE A 23 1.72 -7.24 14.40
C ILE A 23 1.39 -6.35 13.21
N GLY A 24 0.14 -6.37 12.76
CA GLY A 24 -0.33 -5.60 11.62
C GLY A 24 -1.49 -4.68 11.98
N VAL A 25 -1.78 -3.73 11.08
CA VAL A 25 -2.84 -2.75 11.22
C VAL A 25 -3.69 -2.75 9.94
N ILE A 26 -5.02 -2.67 10.10
CA ILE A 26 -5.99 -2.45 9.02
C ILE A 26 -6.70 -1.13 9.32
N ALA A 27 -6.54 -0.15 8.43
CA ALA A 27 -7.15 1.17 8.56
C ALA A 27 -8.14 1.41 7.41
N SER A 28 -9.32 1.93 7.73
CA SER A 28 -10.35 2.25 6.73
C SER A 28 -10.15 3.66 6.17
N LEU A 29 -9.81 3.77 4.90
CA LEU A 29 -9.51 5.05 4.26
C LEU A 29 -10.75 5.68 3.61
N PRO A 30 -10.89 7.02 3.64
CA PRO A 30 -11.85 7.74 2.80
C PRO A 30 -11.64 7.41 1.31
N ASN A 31 -12.73 7.44 0.53
CA ASN A 31 -12.69 7.03 -0.88
C ASN A 31 -11.68 7.83 -1.72
N GLU A 32 -11.58 9.14 -1.51
CA GLU A 32 -10.62 9.99 -2.23
C GLU A 32 -9.17 9.57 -1.97
N GLN A 33 -8.82 9.27 -0.71
CA GLN A 33 -7.50 8.79 -0.33
C GLN A 33 -7.22 7.40 -0.90
N TYR A 34 -8.22 6.51 -0.88
CA TYR A 34 -8.10 5.18 -1.48
C TYR A 34 -7.77 5.26 -2.97
N VAL A 35 -8.54 6.05 -3.74
CA VAL A 35 -8.33 6.18 -5.20
C VAL A 35 -6.94 6.74 -5.52
N PHE A 36 -6.49 7.74 -4.75
CA PHE A 36 -5.15 8.29 -4.90
C PHE A 36 -4.06 7.24 -4.62
N LEU A 37 -4.15 6.55 -3.49
CA LEU A 37 -3.16 5.55 -3.08
C LEU A 37 -3.19 4.28 -3.96
N GLU A 38 -4.34 3.92 -4.50
CA GLU A 38 -4.46 2.81 -5.47
C GLU A 38 -3.74 3.12 -6.78
N LYS A 39 -3.89 4.36 -7.29
CA LYS A 39 -3.13 4.86 -8.44
C LYS A 39 -1.64 4.85 -8.13
N PHE A 40 -1.26 5.29 -6.93
CA PHE A 40 0.13 5.32 -6.48
C PHE A 40 0.75 3.91 -6.39
N GLN A 41 0.07 2.98 -5.72
CA GLN A 41 0.48 1.59 -5.61
C GLN A 41 0.66 0.95 -6.99
N SER A 42 -0.23 1.26 -7.94
CA SER A 42 -0.18 0.72 -9.30
C SER A 42 1.03 1.25 -10.10
N ASN A 43 1.47 2.47 -9.83
CA ASN A 43 2.71 3.02 -10.40
C ASN A 43 3.95 2.45 -9.69
N LEU A 44 3.92 2.30 -8.37
CA LEU A 44 5.00 1.68 -7.59
C LEU A 44 5.32 0.26 -8.07
N ARG A 45 4.29 -0.57 -8.33
CA ARG A 45 4.47 -1.95 -8.84
C ARG A 45 5.25 -2.03 -10.16
N LYS A 46 5.24 -0.98 -10.97
CA LYS A 46 5.99 -0.95 -12.25
C LYS A 46 7.49 -0.71 -12.04
N VAL A 47 7.84 0.01 -10.96
CA VAL A 47 9.21 0.42 -10.65
C VAL A 47 9.89 -0.54 -9.68
N ILE A 48 9.14 -1.02 -8.68
CA ILE A 48 9.59 -1.96 -7.67
C ILE A 48 9.39 -3.37 -8.22
N LYS A 49 10.49 -3.96 -8.70
CA LYS A 49 10.51 -5.37 -9.09
C LYS A 49 10.66 -6.22 -7.82
N GLY A 50 9.74 -7.15 -7.59
CA GLY A 50 9.81 -8.07 -6.46
C GLY A 50 11.11 -8.88 -6.47
N VAL A 51 11.58 -9.25 -5.28
CA VAL A 51 12.78 -10.08 -5.13
C VAL A 51 12.61 -11.39 -5.91
N GLY A 52 13.58 -11.74 -6.74
CA GLY A 52 13.52 -12.93 -7.60
C GLY A 52 12.54 -12.83 -8.78
N GLY A 53 12.02 -11.65 -9.10
CA GLY A 53 11.08 -11.46 -10.23
C GLY A 53 9.64 -11.85 -9.90
N LEU A 54 9.31 -12.02 -8.61
CA LEU A 54 7.95 -12.33 -8.17
C LEU A 54 7.01 -11.14 -8.41
N ASN A 55 5.82 -11.43 -8.95
CA ASN A 55 4.79 -10.43 -9.15
C ASN A 55 4.01 -10.19 -7.84
N HIS A 56 4.04 -8.95 -7.34
CA HIS A 56 3.35 -8.53 -6.12
C HIS A 56 1.84 -8.79 -6.14
N GLU A 57 1.18 -8.61 -7.30
CA GLU A 57 -0.28 -8.83 -7.41
C GLU A 57 -0.62 -10.31 -7.18
N GLN A 58 0.19 -11.21 -7.72
CA GLN A 58 0.02 -12.65 -7.53
C GLN A 58 0.33 -13.06 -6.08
N TRP A 59 1.32 -12.43 -5.45
CA TRP A 59 1.65 -12.70 -4.05
C TRP A 59 0.54 -12.28 -3.08
N ARG A 60 -0.07 -11.12 -3.31
CA ARG A 60 -1.16 -10.58 -2.46
C ARG A 60 -2.56 -11.05 -2.89
N SER A 61 -2.69 -11.85 -3.95
CA SER A 61 -3.99 -12.40 -4.37
C SER A 61 -4.61 -13.25 -3.27
N PHE A 62 -5.93 -13.17 -3.12
CA PHE A 62 -6.66 -14.08 -2.24
C PHE A 62 -6.52 -15.50 -2.78
N LYS A 63 -5.99 -16.41 -1.96
CA LYS A 63 -5.82 -17.83 -2.33
C LYS A 63 -6.48 -18.71 -1.28
N ASN A 64 -7.39 -19.55 -1.74
CA ASN A 64 -7.90 -20.69 -0.98
C ASN A 64 -7.74 -21.97 -1.85
N GLU A 65 -7.87 -23.16 -1.27
CA GLU A 65 -7.72 -24.44 -1.96
C GLU A 65 -8.57 -24.58 -3.23
N LYS A 66 -9.67 -23.82 -3.31
CA LYS A 66 -10.64 -23.89 -4.42
C LYS A 66 -10.53 -22.73 -5.42
N LYS A 67 -9.97 -21.57 -5.04
CA LYS A 67 -9.99 -20.36 -5.89
C LYS A 67 -8.83 -19.41 -5.56
N THR A 68 -8.30 -18.79 -6.61
CA THR A 68 -7.47 -17.59 -6.52
C THR A 68 -8.27 -16.42 -7.07
N VAL A 69 -8.37 -15.32 -6.33
CA VAL A 69 -9.09 -14.10 -6.72
C VAL A 69 -8.20 -12.90 -6.43
N ASP A 70 -8.23 -11.89 -7.29
CA ASP A 70 -7.48 -10.65 -7.08
C ASP A 70 -7.90 -9.97 -5.78
N ALA A 71 -6.93 -9.41 -5.06
CA ALA A 71 -7.22 -8.52 -3.94
C ALA A 71 -7.89 -7.25 -4.47
N ARG A 72 -9.09 -6.93 -3.95
CA ARG A 72 -9.86 -5.73 -4.32
C ARG A 72 -10.14 -4.91 -3.08
N ASN A 73 -10.13 -3.59 -3.20
CA ASN A 73 -10.37 -2.65 -2.10
C ASN A 73 -9.36 -2.77 -0.95
N PHE A 74 -8.14 -3.21 -1.24
CA PHE A 74 -7.03 -3.27 -0.27
C PHE A 74 -5.81 -2.59 -0.83
N LEU A 75 -5.16 -1.81 0.04
CA LEU A 75 -3.87 -1.20 -0.22
C LEU A 75 -2.80 -1.92 0.59
N ASP A 76 -1.64 -2.13 -0.03
CA ASP A 76 -0.47 -2.75 0.57
C ASP A 76 0.41 -1.65 1.19
N GLY A 77 0.28 -1.46 2.51
CA GLY A 77 1.03 -0.47 3.26
C GLY A 77 2.54 -0.65 3.13
N ASP A 78 3.03 -1.89 3.20
CA ASP A 78 4.46 -2.21 3.08
C ASP A 78 5.02 -1.76 1.71
N LEU A 79 4.24 -1.97 0.64
CA LEU A 79 4.62 -1.53 -0.70
C LEU A 79 4.61 0.00 -0.82
N ILE A 80 3.63 0.67 -0.22
CA ILE A 80 3.54 2.14 -0.23
C ILE A 80 4.70 2.74 0.57
N GLU A 81 5.03 2.20 1.75
CA GLU A 81 6.13 2.65 2.60
C GLU A 81 7.49 2.48 1.93
N SER A 82 7.67 1.41 1.15
CA SER A 82 8.91 1.18 0.40
C SER A 82 9.26 2.29 -0.60
N PHE A 83 8.31 3.17 -0.94
CA PHE A 83 8.60 4.39 -1.71
C PHE A 83 9.65 5.27 -1.03
N LEU A 84 9.60 5.38 0.31
CA LEU A 84 10.50 6.23 1.09
C LEU A 84 11.96 5.73 1.03
N ASP A 85 12.15 4.44 0.73
CA ASP A 85 13.46 3.82 0.57
C ASP A 85 14.01 3.93 -0.87
N LEU A 86 13.24 4.46 -1.82
CA LEU A 86 13.69 4.62 -3.21
C LEU A 86 14.71 5.76 -3.35
N ASN A 87 15.50 5.69 -4.41
CA ASN A 87 16.35 6.82 -4.79
C ASN A 87 15.52 7.95 -5.41
N ARG A 88 16.03 9.19 -5.32
CA ARG A 88 15.30 10.38 -5.80
C ARG A 88 14.89 10.28 -7.28
N SER A 89 15.74 9.72 -8.13
CA SER A 89 15.42 9.52 -9.55
C SER A 89 14.15 8.68 -9.75
N LYS A 90 13.99 7.58 -9.02
CA LYS A 90 12.78 6.74 -9.11
C LYS A 90 11.58 7.44 -8.49
N MET A 91 11.77 8.21 -7.41
CA MET A 91 10.70 9.01 -6.83
C MET A 91 10.17 10.04 -7.84
N ASP A 92 11.07 10.70 -8.58
CA ASP A 92 10.73 11.68 -9.61
C ASP A 92 10.01 11.05 -10.80
N ASP A 93 10.38 9.82 -11.18
CA ASP A 93 9.66 9.08 -12.23
C ASP A 93 8.22 8.75 -11.80
N ILE A 94 8.04 8.37 -10.54
CA ILE A 94 6.72 8.08 -9.97
C ILE A 94 5.88 9.35 -9.81
N SER A 95 6.47 10.46 -9.36
CA SER A 95 5.75 11.74 -9.20
C SER A 95 5.22 12.26 -10.54
N LYS A 96 6.04 12.18 -11.60
CA LYS A 96 5.62 12.48 -12.98
C LYS A 96 4.48 11.57 -13.43
N ALA A 97 4.56 10.27 -13.14
CA ALA A 97 3.49 9.32 -13.48
C ALA A 97 2.19 9.54 -12.68
N MET A 98 2.29 10.17 -11.50
CA MET A 98 1.14 10.53 -10.67
C MET A 98 0.50 11.85 -11.08
N ASP A 99 1.19 12.67 -11.89
CA ASP A 99 0.83 14.07 -12.24
C ASP A 99 0.72 14.98 -11.01
N VAL A 100 1.61 14.76 -10.03
CA VAL A 100 1.71 15.58 -8.82
C VAL A 100 2.89 16.54 -9.05
N ARG A 101 2.62 17.84 -9.02
CA ARG A 101 3.64 18.89 -9.20
C ARG A 101 4.43 19.09 -7.90
N GLU A 102 5.71 19.47 -8.04
CA GLU A 102 6.52 19.99 -6.93
C GLU A 102 5.91 21.27 -6.33
#